data_AF-A0A382KBS2-F1
#
_entry.id   AF-A0A382KBS2-F1
#
_cell.length_a   1.000
_cell.length_b   1.000
_cell.length_c   1.000
_cell.angle_alpha   90.00
_cell.angle_beta   90.00
_cell.angle_gamma   90.00
#
_symmetry.space_group_name_H-M   'P 1'
#
loop_
_entity.id
_entity.type
_entity.pdbx_description
1 polymer ?
#
loop_
_entity_poly.entity_id
_entity_poly.type
_entity_poly.pdbx_seq_one_letter_code
_entity_poly.pdbx_strand_id
1 'polypeptide(L)'
;WPGSEAAVLLAMANILIQRDLFDRTFVEKWVNWEEYLEKEHPDIDRTFDQFVAKLKEVYAEYTPEFAEKESGLAAEKIVSCALEIGKAKGKFAAHVWRNAASGNLHGWLVARALFFLNVLTGSVGCEGGVLPNAWTKFVPKMPLAPPPQKVWSELLWPKEYPFSHHELSILLPHFLKEGRGKLDTYFTRVYNPVWTNPDGFSWIEALKDESKIGLHACLTPNWSETSWFADYVLPMGLGPERHDTMSFETHASKWLAYRQPVQRVAMNRQGKKITDTRESNPGEVWEEDEFWIELSWRIDPDGSMGIRKHFESPYVDGKKITIEEFFRWTFENGVPGLPEKAKEEGLKPLEYMQKYGSFEVEAMPYGLHEEKGFPTPSKKLEFYSSTLKEWGWPEYVVPTYGRSHVHRVSVQEEKNGFCLVPTFR
;
A
#
# COMPACT_ATOMS: atom_id res chain seq x y z
N TRP A 1 -9.41 -8.46 23.37
CA TRP A 1 -8.82 -7.22 23.85
C TRP A 1 -8.22 -6.51 22.65
N PRO A 2 -8.76 -5.37 22.20
CA PRO A 2 -8.22 -4.66 21.05
C PRO A 2 -6.75 -4.24 21.29
N GLY A 3 -5.90 -4.36 20.27
CA GLY A 3 -4.51 -3.91 20.33
C GLY A 3 -3.54 -4.86 21.04
N SER A 4 -3.92 -6.12 21.28
CA SER A 4 -3.08 -7.17 21.87
C SER A 4 -2.59 -8.21 20.86
N GLU A 5 -2.81 -7.99 19.56
CA GLU A 5 -2.54 -8.98 18.50
C GLU A 5 -1.04 -9.33 18.44
N ALA A 6 -0.15 -8.34 18.53
CA ALA A 6 1.29 -8.57 18.53
C ALA A 6 1.74 -9.42 19.74
N ALA A 7 1.15 -9.25 20.93
CA ALA A 7 1.47 -10.09 22.09
C ALA A 7 1.16 -11.57 21.84
N VAL A 8 0.03 -11.88 21.20
CA VAL A 8 -0.36 -13.25 20.83
C VAL A 8 0.60 -13.83 19.79
N LEU A 9 0.93 -13.05 18.76
CA LEU A 9 1.83 -13.47 17.68
C LEU A 9 3.26 -13.72 18.20
N LEU A 10 3.76 -12.87 19.10
CA LEU A 10 5.07 -13.05 19.71
C LEU A 10 5.10 -14.22 20.69
N ALA A 11 3.99 -14.55 21.34
CA ALA A 11 3.91 -15.79 22.13
C ALA A 11 3.95 -17.05 21.25
N MET A 12 3.35 -16.99 20.06
CA MET A 12 3.53 -18.07 19.08
C MET A 12 4.99 -18.15 18.60
N ALA A 13 5.63 -17.01 18.33
CA ALA A 13 7.05 -16.95 17.96
C ALA A 13 7.95 -17.52 19.07
N ASN A 14 7.70 -17.16 20.33
CA ASN A 14 8.39 -17.73 21.49
C ASN A 14 8.33 -19.27 21.46
N ILE A 15 7.15 -19.86 21.29
CA ILE A 15 7.01 -21.33 21.25
C ILE A 15 7.85 -21.95 20.13
N LEU A 16 7.84 -21.35 18.93
CA LEU A 16 8.64 -21.84 17.81
C LEU A 16 10.13 -21.77 18.11
N ILE A 17 10.58 -20.69 18.75
CA ILE A 17 11.99 -20.44 19.08
C ILE A 17 12.46 -21.34 20.22
N GLN A 18 11.73 -21.38 21.34
CA GLN A 18 12.13 -22.14 22.53
C GLN A 18 12.14 -23.65 22.30
N ARG A 19 11.24 -24.16 21.44
CA ARG A 19 11.14 -25.59 21.09
C ARG A 19 11.92 -25.98 19.84
N ASP A 20 12.72 -25.06 19.28
CA ASP A 20 13.52 -25.28 18.06
C ASP A 20 12.66 -25.80 16.87
N LEU A 21 11.44 -25.27 16.71
CA LEU A 21 10.50 -25.63 15.64
C LEU A 21 10.63 -24.74 14.39
N PHE A 22 11.37 -23.63 14.48
CA PHE A 22 11.60 -22.73 13.36
C PHE A 22 12.58 -23.33 12.33
N ASP A 23 12.50 -22.85 11.08
CA ASP A 23 13.40 -23.24 9.99
C ASP A 23 14.77 -22.59 10.19
N ARG A 24 15.66 -23.29 10.90
CA ARG A 24 17.02 -22.85 11.20
C ARG A 24 17.81 -22.51 9.93
N THR A 25 17.72 -23.35 8.90
CA THR A 25 18.45 -23.17 7.64
C THR A 25 18.02 -21.89 6.93
N PHE A 26 16.70 -21.66 6.86
CA PHE A 26 16.17 -20.44 6.26
C PHE A 26 16.62 -19.20 7.04
N VAL A 27 16.47 -19.21 8.37
CA VAL A 27 16.83 -18.06 9.21
C VAL A 27 18.33 -17.76 9.13
N GLU A 28 19.19 -18.78 9.18
CA GLU A 28 20.64 -18.61 9.08
C GLU A 28 21.06 -17.98 7.73
N LYS A 29 20.42 -18.41 6.64
CA LYS A 29 20.77 -17.94 5.30
C LYS A 29 20.18 -16.56 4.99
N TRP A 30 18.92 -16.34 5.36
CA TRP A 30 18.10 -15.26 4.81
C TRP A 30 17.73 -14.18 5.82
N VAL A 31 18.25 -14.18 7.04
CA VAL A 31 18.05 -13.12 8.04
C VAL A 31 19.35 -12.39 8.33
N ASN A 32 19.29 -11.08 8.56
CA ASN A 32 20.44 -10.24 8.91
C ASN A 32 20.96 -10.43 10.36
N TRP A 33 21.01 -11.67 10.85
CA TRP A 33 21.37 -11.99 12.24
C TRP A 33 22.81 -11.59 12.61
N GLU A 34 23.73 -11.58 11.63
CA GLU A 34 25.12 -11.16 11.82
C GLU A 34 25.21 -9.68 12.23
N GLU A 35 24.40 -8.83 11.58
CA GLU A 35 24.31 -7.40 11.90
C GLU A 35 23.73 -7.20 13.30
N TYR A 36 22.71 -7.96 13.67
CA TYR A 36 22.14 -7.93 15.02
C TYR A 36 23.20 -8.25 16.08
N LEU A 37 23.96 -9.34 15.92
CA LEU A 37 25.02 -9.68 16.87
C LEU A 37 26.11 -8.61 16.89
N GLU A 38 26.54 -8.11 15.74
CA GLU A 38 27.54 -7.05 15.68
C GLU A 38 27.13 -5.77 16.41
N LYS A 39 25.85 -5.37 16.29
CA LYS A 39 25.36 -4.07 16.80
C LYS A 39 24.83 -4.13 18.23
N GLU A 40 24.20 -5.23 18.62
CA GLU A 40 23.58 -5.37 19.94
C GLU A 40 24.40 -6.21 20.92
N HIS A 41 25.26 -7.11 20.41
CA HIS A 41 26.06 -8.03 21.24
C HIS A 41 27.50 -8.15 20.72
N PRO A 42 28.26 -7.03 20.64
CA PRO A 42 29.59 -7.02 20.03
C PRO A 42 30.63 -7.90 20.76
N ASP A 43 30.37 -8.25 22.03
CA ASP A 43 31.30 -8.97 22.90
C ASP A 43 31.19 -10.50 22.83
N ILE A 44 30.28 -11.04 22.01
CA ILE A 44 30.11 -12.49 21.82
C ILE A 44 30.52 -12.94 20.41
N ASP A 45 30.88 -14.22 20.28
CA ASP A 45 31.21 -14.80 18.98
C ASP A 45 30.02 -14.68 18.01
N ARG A 46 30.31 -14.25 16.78
CA ARG A 46 29.31 -14.08 15.72
C ARG A 46 29.00 -15.41 15.03
N THR A 47 28.36 -16.31 15.78
CA THR A 47 27.90 -17.59 15.25
C THR A 47 26.38 -17.67 15.28
N PHE A 48 25.81 -18.49 14.39
CA PHE A 48 24.36 -18.66 14.34
C PHE A 48 23.80 -19.25 15.65
N ASP A 49 24.54 -20.14 16.31
CA ASP A 49 24.11 -20.68 17.61
C ASP A 49 24.07 -19.61 18.71
N GLN A 50 25.00 -18.66 18.71
CA GLN A 50 24.95 -17.51 19.62
C GLN A 50 23.78 -16.59 19.30
N PHE A 51 23.47 -16.38 18.00
CA PHE A 51 22.25 -15.68 17.60
C PHE A 51 20.99 -16.39 18.13
N VAL A 52 20.88 -17.70 17.99
CA VAL A 52 19.73 -18.46 18.48
C VAL A 52 19.63 -18.39 20.01
N ALA A 53 20.75 -18.43 20.73
CA ALA A 53 20.76 -18.23 22.18
C ALA A 53 20.19 -16.85 22.55
N LYS A 54 20.63 -15.78 21.88
CA LYS A 54 20.08 -14.43 22.09
C LYS A 54 18.63 -14.29 21.65
N LEU A 55 18.23 -14.98 20.60
CA LEU A 55 16.84 -15.02 20.16
C LEU A 55 15.95 -15.66 21.24
N LYS A 56 16.39 -16.76 21.87
CA LYS A 56 15.69 -17.39 23.00
C LYS A 56 15.60 -16.44 24.20
N GLU A 57 16.64 -15.69 24.51
CA GLU A 57 16.62 -14.69 25.59
C GLU A 57 15.61 -13.56 25.29
N VAL A 58 15.69 -12.93 24.11
CA VAL A 58 14.84 -11.80 23.71
C VAL A 58 13.35 -12.16 23.77
N TYR A 59 12.98 -13.34 23.30
CA TYR A 59 11.57 -13.72 23.23
C TYR A 59 11.07 -14.47 24.48
N ALA A 60 11.89 -14.69 25.51
CA ALA A 60 11.54 -15.51 26.68
C ALA A 60 10.30 -15.00 27.45
N GLU A 61 10.07 -13.69 27.48
CA GLU A 61 8.96 -13.07 28.22
C GLU A 61 7.58 -13.31 27.59
N TYR A 62 7.53 -13.57 26.28
CA TYR A 62 6.30 -13.78 25.52
C TYR A 62 5.76 -15.20 25.72
N THR A 63 5.40 -15.54 26.96
CA THR A 63 4.82 -16.83 27.31
C THR A 63 3.35 -16.94 26.87
N PRO A 64 2.80 -18.16 26.73
CA PRO A 64 1.37 -18.35 26.52
C PRO A 64 0.51 -17.67 27.60
N GLU A 65 0.95 -17.70 28.86
CA GLU A 65 0.28 -17.08 30.01
C GLU A 65 0.33 -15.55 29.93
N PHE A 66 1.46 -14.99 29.47
CA PHE A 66 1.57 -13.55 29.17
C PHE A 66 0.54 -13.14 28.11
N ALA A 67 0.47 -13.87 27.00
CA ALA A 67 -0.46 -13.55 25.93
C ALA A 67 -1.93 -13.78 26.32
N GLU A 68 -2.22 -14.78 27.15
CA GLU A 68 -3.56 -14.97 27.73
C GLU A 68 -3.99 -13.77 28.56
N LYS A 69 -3.08 -13.25 29.39
CA LYS A 69 -3.34 -12.05 30.20
C LYS A 69 -3.58 -10.80 29.33
N GLU A 70 -2.80 -10.59 28.29
CA GLU A 70 -2.93 -9.40 27.42
C GLU A 70 -4.13 -9.50 26.46
N SER A 71 -4.47 -10.70 25.99
CA SER A 71 -5.46 -10.87 24.91
C SER A 71 -6.80 -11.46 25.33
N GLY A 72 -6.86 -12.13 26.48
CA GLY A 72 -7.99 -12.95 26.93
C GLY A 72 -8.17 -14.27 26.18
N LEU A 73 -7.25 -14.64 25.27
CA LEU A 73 -7.27 -15.94 24.60
C LEU A 73 -6.64 -17.00 25.50
N ALA A 74 -7.29 -18.17 25.61
CA ALA A 74 -6.76 -19.27 26.41
C ALA A 74 -5.36 -19.68 25.94
N ALA A 75 -4.41 -19.78 26.88
CA ALA A 75 -3.01 -20.14 26.60
C ALA A 75 -2.88 -21.43 25.78
N GLU A 76 -3.72 -22.43 26.05
CA GLU A 76 -3.78 -23.70 25.30
C GLU A 76 -4.04 -23.50 23.80
N LYS A 77 -4.92 -22.55 23.44
CA LYS A 77 -5.22 -22.25 22.03
C LYS A 77 -4.05 -21.59 21.32
N ILE A 78 -3.33 -20.71 22.02
CA ILE A 78 -2.11 -20.09 21.50
C ILE A 78 -1.05 -21.16 21.24
N VAL A 79 -0.86 -22.09 22.19
CA VAL A 79 0.07 -23.22 22.02
C VAL A 79 -0.32 -24.11 20.85
N SER A 80 -1.57 -24.52 20.77
CA SER A 80 -2.07 -25.36 19.67
C SER A 80 -1.84 -24.69 18.31
N CYS A 81 -2.13 -23.39 18.19
CA CYS A 81 -1.94 -22.66 16.94
C CYS A 81 -0.45 -22.56 16.57
N ALA A 82 0.43 -22.23 17.52
CA ALA A 82 1.87 -22.16 17.28
C ALA A 82 2.45 -23.49 16.78
N LEU A 83 1.98 -24.61 17.34
CA LEU A 83 2.43 -25.94 16.91
C LEU A 83 1.99 -26.27 15.48
N GLU A 84 0.78 -25.90 15.07
CA GLU A 84 0.35 -26.07 13.67
C GLU A 84 1.15 -25.18 12.72
N ILE A 85 1.46 -23.94 13.11
CA ILE A 85 2.33 -23.05 12.33
C ILE A 85 3.73 -23.67 12.16
N GLY A 86 4.31 -24.21 13.24
CA GLY A 86 5.62 -24.86 13.19
C GLY A 86 5.65 -26.11 12.29
N LYS A 87 4.52 -26.83 12.16
CA LYS A 87 4.39 -27.97 11.23
C LYS A 87 4.35 -27.55 9.77
N ALA A 88 3.93 -26.31 9.47
CA ALA A 88 3.68 -25.86 8.11
C ALA A 88 4.95 -25.68 7.25
N LYS A 89 6.13 -25.51 7.85
CA LYS A 89 7.48 -25.51 7.23
C LYS A 89 7.53 -25.07 5.75
N GLY A 90 7.71 -23.78 5.51
CA GLY A 90 7.72 -23.19 4.16
C GLY A 90 6.33 -22.91 3.58
N LYS A 91 5.26 -23.45 4.18
CA LYS A 91 3.87 -23.37 3.68
C LYS A 91 2.92 -22.67 4.65
N PHE A 92 3.45 -21.72 5.43
CA PHE A 92 2.62 -20.83 6.23
C PHE A 92 2.39 -19.53 5.46
N ALA A 93 1.12 -19.21 5.20
CA ALA A 93 0.71 -17.96 4.59
C ALA A 93 -0.13 -17.17 5.58
N ALA A 94 0.31 -15.95 5.88
CA ALA A 94 -0.43 -15.02 6.73
C ALA A 94 -0.34 -13.59 6.20
N HIS A 95 -1.46 -12.88 6.32
CA HIS A 95 -1.61 -11.53 5.80
C HIS A 95 -2.27 -10.63 6.85
N VAL A 96 -1.83 -9.38 6.91
CA VAL A 96 -2.50 -8.31 7.63
C VAL A 96 -2.87 -7.22 6.63
N TRP A 97 -4.14 -6.82 6.63
CA TRP A 97 -4.62 -5.76 5.75
C TRP A 97 -5.31 -4.67 6.55
N ARG A 98 -4.75 -3.45 6.48
CA ARG A 98 -5.25 -2.20 7.09
C ARG A 98 -5.56 -2.36 8.59
N ASN A 99 -6.77 -2.78 8.95
CA ASN A 99 -7.29 -3.14 10.28
C ASN A 99 -6.39 -2.79 11.50
N ALA A 100 -5.97 -3.79 12.29
CA ALA A 100 -5.20 -3.57 13.52
C ALA A 100 -3.84 -2.91 13.29
N ALA A 101 -3.30 -2.98 12.06
CA ALA A 101 -2.00 -2.43 11.72
C ALA A 101 -2.00 -0.91 11.52
N SER A 102 -3.11 -0.32 11.06
CA SER A 102 -3.24 1.11 10.79
C SER A 102 -4.17 1.86 11.73
N GLY A 103 -5.01 1.15 12.49
CA GLY A 103 -6.09 1.75 13.27
C GLY A 103 -5.74 2.17 14.69
N ASN A 104 -4.51 1.93 15.17
CA ASN A 104 -4.15 2.24 16.56
C ASN A 104 -2.64 2.42 16.81
N LEU A 105 -2.32 3.05 17.94
CA LEU A 105 -0.95 3.19 18.44
C LEU A 105 -0.30 1.81 18.58
N HIS A 106 0.94 1.68 18.09
CA HIS A 106 1.67 0.41 18.01
C HIS A 106 1.08 -0.65 17.06
N GLY A 107 0.00 -0.37 16.33
CA GLY A 107 -0.61 -1.30 15.37
C GLY A 107 0.37 -1.83 14.33
N TRP A 108 1.32 -1.00 13.87
CA TRP A 108 2.35 -1.38 12.91
C TRP A 108 3.25 -2.55 13.40
N LEU A 109 3.37 -2.77 14.72
CA LEU A 109 4.09 -3.91 15.28
C LEU A 109 3.38 -5.25 15.01
N VAL A 110 2.06 -5.23 14.80
CA VAL A 110 1.29 -6.43 14.41
C VAL A 110 1.77 -6.98 13.08
N ALA A 111 2.03 -6.09 12.11
CA ALA A 111 2.56 -6.49 10.80
C ALA A 111 3.95 -7.12 10.93
N ARG A 112 4.81 -6.56 11.79
CA ARG A 112 6.15 -7.10 12.05
C ARG A 112 6.11 -8.45 12.76
N ALA A 113 5.28 -8.58 13.80
CA ALA A 113 5.14 -9.83 14.53
C ALA A 113 4.52 -10.95 13.67
N LEU A 114 3.50 -10.64 12.86
CA LEU A 114 2.89 -11.61 11.95
C LEU A 114 3.87 -12.04 10.85
N PHE A 115 4.57 -11.08 10.26
CA PHE A 115 5.57 -11.37 9.24
C PHE A 115 6.74 -12.19 9.81
N PHE A 116 7.14 -11.92 11.06
CA PHE A 116 8.17 -12.69 11.74
C PHE A 116 7.84 -14.18 11.87
N LEU A 117 6.56 -14.56 12.03
CA LEU A 117 6.16 -15.97 11.96
C LEU A 117 6.45 -16.59 10.59
N ASN A 118 6.18 -15.89 9.49
CA ASN A 118 6.55 -16.37 8.14
C ASN A 118 8.07 -16.51 7.98
N VAL A 119 8.86 -15.62 8.60
CA VAL A 119 10.33 -15.72 8.61
C VAL A 119 10.78 -16.97 9.38
N LEU A 120 10.26 -17.17 10.60
CA LEU A 120 10.58 -18.33 11.44
C LEU A 120 10.19 -19.65 10.78
N THR A 121 9.10 -19.69 10.01
CA THR A 121 8.71 -20.91 9.29
C THR A 121 9.37 -21.05 7.92
N GLY A 122 10.27 -20.14 7.53
CA GLY A 122 10.92 -20.15 6.21
C GLY A 122 9.94 -20.07 5.04
N SER A 123 8.81 -19.37 5.22
CA SER A 123 7.69 -19.35 4.26
C SER A 123 7.67 -18.11 3.37
N VAL A 124 8.70 -17.26 3.43
CA VAL A 124 8.79 -16.07 2.58
C VAL A 124 9.35 -16.44 1.21
N GLY A 125 8.57 -16.20 0.15
CA GLY A 125 8.97 -16.50 -1.22
C GLY A 125 8.74 -17.95 -1.66
N CYS A 126 8.05 -18.76 -0.85
CA CYS A 126 7.84 -20.18 -1.09
C CYS A 126 6.42 -20.49 -1.60
N GLU A 127 6.26 -21.59 -2.33
CA GLU A 127 4.94 -22.12 -2.69
C GLU A 127 4.14 -22.51 -1.44
N GLY A 128 2.91 -22.03 -1.33
CA GLY A 128 2.07 -22.18 -0.13
C GLY A 128 2.44 -21.22 1.02
N GLY A 129 3.48 -20.40 0.84
CA GLY A 129 3.88 -19.36 1.78
C GLY A 129 3.35 -17.98 1.38
N VAL A 130 4.14 -16.93 1.67
CA VAL A 130 3.82 -15.53 1.35
C VAL A 130 4.80 -14.95 0.33
N LEU A 131 4.30 -14.19 -0.64
CA LEU A 131 5.13 -13.49 -1.62
C LEU A 131 5.22 -11.99 -1.29
N PRO A 132 6.41 -11.36 -1.39
CA PRO A 132 6.54 -9.92 -1.42
C PRO A 132 5.69 -9.32 -2.55
N ASN A 133 4.97 -8.24 -2.28
CA ASN A 133 4.05 -7.63 -3.24
C ASN A 133 4.74 -7.17 -4.53
N ALA A 134 5.98 -6.70 -4.43
CA ALA A 134 6.81 -6.29 -5.57
C ALA A 134 7.10 -7.46 -6.55
N TRP A 135 6.89 -8.71 -6.13
CA TRP A 135 7.09 -9.87 -7.00
C TRP A 135 5.84 -10.21 -7.81
N THR A 136 4.66 -9.76 -7.41
CA THR A 136 3.38 -10.08 -8.06
C THR A 136 2.62 -8.86 -8.58
N LYS A 137 3.02 -7.65 -8.19
CA LYS A 137 2.47 -6.40 -8.74
C LYS A 137 3.20 -5.97 -10.00
N PHE A 138 2.43 -5.51 -11.00
CA PHE A 138 2.97 -4.89 -12.20
C PHE A 138 2.39 -3.48 -12.38
N VAL A 139 3.25 -2.53 -12.73
CA VAL A 139 2.86 -1.16 -13.08
C VAL A 139 3.38 -0.88 -14.48
N PRO A 140 2.51 -0.67 -15.48
CA PRO A 140 2.96 -0.42 -16.83
C PRO A 140 3.63 0.96 -16.93
N LYS A 141 4.58 1.08 -17.85
CA LYS A 141 5.16 2.38 -18.19
C LYS A 141 4.10 3.21 -18.93
N MET A 142 3.88 4.44 -18.48
CA MET A 142 2.96 5.40 -19.10
C MET A 142 3.69 6.36 -20.05
N PRO A 143 3.03 6.93 -21.07
CA PRO A 143 3.65 7.88 -21.99
C PRO A 143 4.01 9.18 -21.26
N LEU A 144 5.10 9.81 -21.68
CA LEU A 144 5.44 11.20 -21.37
C LEU A 144 5.44 11.57 -19.88
N ALA A 145 5.77 10.63 -19.00
CA ALA A 145 5.77 10.85 -17.55
C ALA A 145 6.63 12.06 -17.15
N PRO A 146 6.11 12.97 -16.30
CA PRO A 146 6.89 14.11 -15.82
C PRO A 146 8.04 13.64 -14.90
N PRO A 147 9.10 14.45 -14.75
CA PRO A 147 10.14 14.16 -13.77
C PRO A 147 9.56 14.18 -12.35
N PRO A 148 10.16 13.43 -11.40
CA PRO A 148 9.72 13.46 -10.01
C PRO A 148 9.87 14.86 -9.41
N GLN A 149 9.01 15.16 -8.43
CA GLN A 149 9.10 16.38 -7.62
C GLN A 149 10.46 16.46 -6.93
N LYS A 150 11.03 17.67 -6.87
CA LYS A 150 12.36 17.91 -6.26
C LYS A 150 12.28 18.58 -4.88
N VAL A 151 11.09 19.02 -4.48
CA VAL A 151 10.87 19.77 -3.25
C VAL A 151 10.18 18.86 -2.25
N TRP A 152 10.74 18.78 -1.04
CA TRP A 152 10.11 18.09 0.06
C TRP A 152 8.97 18.96 0.62
N SER A 153 7.79 18.36 0.78
CA SER A 153 6.64 19.04 1.40
C SER A 153 6.37 18.43 2.76
N GLU A 154 6.60 19.20 3.83
CA GLU A 154 6.29 18.77 5.20
C GLU A 154 4.78 18.65 5.45
N LEU A 155 3.94 19.22 4.59
CA LEU A 155 2.49 19.01 4.63
C LEU A 155 2.07 17.61 4.14
N LEU A 156 2.91 16.97 3.31
CA LEU A 156 2.67 15.62 2.78
C LEU A 156 3.49 14.56 3.54
N TRP A 157 4.76 14.90 3.81
CA TRP A 157 5.75 14.06 4.45
C TRP A 157 6.37 14.78 5.67
N PRO A 158 5.64 14.85 6.79
CA PRO A 158 6.10 15.50 8.02
C PRO A 158 7.36 14.81 8.60
N LYS A 159 8.25 15.60 9.20
CA LYS A 159 9.53 15.13 9.75
C LYS A 159 9.35 14.22 10.97
N GLU A 160 8.22 14.33 11.65
CA GLU A 160 7.87 13.56 12.85
C GLU A 160 7.57 12.09 12.53
N TYR A 161 7.28 11.75 11.27
CA TYR A 161 6.91 10.41 10.84
C TYR A 161 7.76 9.93 9.65
N PRO A 162 9.10 9.85 9.80
CA PRO A 162 10.03 9.59 8.70
C PRO A 162 9.89 8.18 8.09
N PHE A 163 9.23 7.27 8.78
CA PHE A 163 8.96 5.90 8.32
C PHE A 163 7.56 5.69 7.74
N SER A 164 6.76 6.76 7.57
CA SER A 164 5.50 6.64 6.85
C SER A 164 5.76 6.10 5.44
N HIS A 165 5.02 5.07 5.04
CA HIS A 165 5.12 4.52 3.68
C HIS A 165 4.31 5.33 2.65
N HIS A 166 3.28 6.04 3.12
CA HIS A 166 2.39 6.88 2.32
C HIS A 166 2.33 8.28 2.91
N GLU A 167 1.97 9.26 2.06
CA GLU A 167 1.67 10.62 2.49
C GLU A 167 0.65 10.63 3.62
N LEU A 168 0.86 11.50 4.60
CA LEU A 168 0.02 11.59 5.79
C LEU A 168 -1.11 12.59 5.60
N SER A 169 -1.85 12.45 4.50
CA SER A 169 -2.95 13.35 4.14
C SER A 169 -3.96 13.53 5.27
N ILE A 170 -4.21 12.48 6.07
CA ILE A 170 -5.08 12.52 7.26
C ILE A 170 -4.70 13.61 8.27
N LEU A 171 -3.44 14.05 8.30
CA LEU A 171 -2.93 15.09 9.21
C LEU A 171 -2.96 16.49 8.59
N LEU A 172 -3.22 16.62 7.30
CA LEU A 172 -3.22 17.88 6.56
C LEU A 172 -4.00 19.01 7.28
N PRO A 173 -5.26 18.84 7.74
CA PRO A 173 -5.97 19.94 8.40
C PRO A 173 -5.29 20.40 9.69
N HIS A 174 -4.63 19.51 10.42
CA HIS A 174 -3.89 19.86 11.63
C HIS A 174 -2.66 20.71 11.29
N PHE A 175 -1.91 20.33 10.26
CA PHE A 175 -0.75 21.09 9.79
C PHE A 175 -1.13 22.50 9.29
N LEU A 176 -2.27 22.62 8.60
CA LEU A 176 -2.79 23.92 8.18
C LEU A 176 -3.19 24.79 9.39
N LYS A 177 -3.85 24.21 10.40
CA LYS A 177 -4.23 24.90 11.64
C LYS A 177 -3.02 25.35 12.45
N GLU A 178 -1.97 24.55 12.51
CA GLU A 178 -0.68 24.88 13.13
C GLU A 178 0.09 25.99 12.38
N GLY A 179 -0.37 26.39 11.19
CA GLY A 179 0.26 27.44 10.40
C GLY A 179 1.51 26.98 9.65
N ARG A 180 1.68 25.66 9.45
CA ARG A 180 2.82 25.10 8.69
C ARG A 180 2.79 25.46 7.21
N GLY A 181 1.62 25.82 6.69
CA GLY A 181 1.44 26.27 5.32
C GLY A 181 -0.01 26.52 4.97
N LYS A 182 -0.25 26.77 3.70
CA LYS A 182 -1.58 26.89 3.07
C LYS A 182 -1.56 26.21 1.71
N LEU A 183 -2.72 25.81 1.23
CA LEU A 183 -2.93 25.34 -0.14
C LEU A 183 -3.64 26.44 -0.92
N ASP A 184 -3.06 26.85 -2.04
CA ASP A 184 -3.73 27.78 -2.96
C ASP A 184 -4.92 27.10 -3.65
N THR A 185 -4.68 25.91 -4.19
CA THR A 185 -5.70 25.06 -4.82
C THR A 185 -5.57 23.63 -4.28
N TYR A 186 -6.69 23.02 -3.92
CA TYR A 186 -6.77 21.66 -3.39
C TYR A 186 -7.76 20.82 -4.19
N PHE A 187 -7.30 19.66 -4.67
CA PHE A 187 -8.14 18.68 -5.35
C PHE A 187 -8.35 17.45 -4.47
N THR A 188 -9.59 17.17 -4.08
CA THR A 188 -9.94 15.87 -3.48
C THR A 188 -10.41 14.93 -4.58
N ARG A 189 -9.58 13.95 -4.94
CA ARG A 189 -9.86 12.96 -5.99
C ARG A 189 -10.40 11.67 -5.37
N VAL A 190 -11.70 11.40 -5.55
CA VAL A 190 -12.40 10.20 -5.02
C VAL A 190 -12.04 9.95 -3.54
N TYR A 191 -11.93 11.05 -2.79
CA TYR A 191 -11.47 11.07 -1.41
C TYR A 191 -12.47 11.90 -0.59
N ASN A 192 -12.98 11.31 0.49
CA ASN A 192 -14.00 11.91 1.35
C ASN A 192 -13.47 12.09 2.78
N PRO A 193 -12.45 12.94 3.00
CA PRO A 193 -11.77 13.09 4.28
C PRO A 193 -12.67 13.46 5.45
N VAL A 194 -13.76 14.21 5.22
CA VAL A 194 -14.72 14.56 6.28
C VAL A 194 -15.36 13.31 6.90
N TRP A 195 -15.56 12.26 6.09
CA TRP A 195 -16.17 11.01 6.55
C TRP A 195 -15.14 9.93 6.90
N THR A 196 -14.08 9.78 6.10
CA THR A 196 -13.19 8.61 6.16
C THR A 196 -12.04 8.77 7.15
N ASN A 197 -11.59 10.00 7.42
CA ASN A 197 -10.43 10.22 8.28
C ASN A 197 -10.83 10.31 9.75
N PRO A 198 -9.89 10.02 10.68
CA PRO A 198 -10.02 10.46 12.06
C PRO A 198 -10.19 11.99 12.10
N ASP A 199 -11.02 12.46 13.03
CA ASP A 199 -11.30 13.89 13.22
C ASP A 199 -11.74 14.62 11.93
N GLY A 200 -12.81 14.12 11.30
CA GLY A 200 -13.45 14.77 10.15
C GLY A 200 -13.91 16.21 10.42
N PHE A 201 -14.11 16.61 11.69
CA PHE A 201 -14.44 17.99 12.04
C PHE A 201 -13.27 18.95 11.77
N SER A 202 -12.02 18.51 12.03
CA SER A 202 -10.85 19.29 11.64
C SER A 202 -10.77 19.54 10.13
N TRP A 203 -11.25 18.59 9.32
CA TRP A 203 -11.39 18.79 7.87
C TRP A 203 -12.46 19.81 7.52
N ILE A 204 -13.65 19.75 8.16
CA ILE A 204 -14.71 20.75 7.96
C ILE A 204 -14.17 22.16 8.26
N GLU A 205 -13.44 22.33 9.36
CA GLU A 205 -12.87 23.63 9.73
C GLU A 205 -11.83 24.12 8.71
N ALA A 206 -10.93 23.24 8.25
CA ALA A 206 -9.91 23.61 7.28
C ALA A 206 -10.48 23.93 5.89
N LEU A 207 -11.49 23.17 5.43
CA LEU A 207 -12.14 23.38 4.12
C LEU A 207 -12.97 24.67 4.10
N LYS A 208 -13.47 25.13 5.24
CA LYS A 208 -14.24 26.38 5.34
C LYS A 208 -13.38 27.64 5.49
N ASP A 209 -12.07 27.49 5.68
CA ASP A 209 -11.16 28.61 5.92
C ASP A 209 -10.31 28.86 4.67
N GLU A 210 -10.72 29.85 3.87
CA GLU A 210 -10.03 30.27 2.64
C GLU A 210 -8.58 30.74 2.89
N SER A 211 -8.22 31.10 4.13
CA SER A 211 -6.83 31.41 4.48
C SER A 211 -5.94 30.15 4.53
N LYS A 212 -6.54 28.96 4.63
CA LYS A 212 -5.88 27.65 4.65
C LYS A 212 -5.96 26.95 3.29
N ILE A 213 -7.14 26.97 2.66
CA ILE A 213 -7.40 26.35 1.36
C ILE A 213 -8.10 27.39 0.49
N GLY A 214 -7.39 27.95 -0.49
CA GLY A 214 -7.90 29.04 -1.32
C GLY A 214 -9.03 28.62 -2.26
N LEU A 215 -8.83 27.51 -2.98
CA LEU A 215 -9.84 26.91 -3.86
C LEU A 215 -9.88 25.40 -3.65
N HIS A 216 -11.06 24.85 -3.37
CA HIS A 216 -11.29 23.42 -3.26
C HIS A 216 -12.15 22.91 -4.43
N ALA A 217 -11.56 22.04 -5.24
CA ALA A 217 -12.26 21.30 -6.28
C ALA A 217 -12.39 19.82 -5.89
N CYS A 218 -13.62 19.33 -5.75
CA CYS A 218 -13.93 17.96 -5.39
C CYS A 218 -14.23 17.12 -6.65
N LEU A 219 -13.34 16.20 -7.01
CA LEU A 219 -13.52 15.24 -8.11
C LEU A 219 -14.19 13.98 -7.55
N THR A 220 -15.50 13.85 -7.76
CA THR A 220 -16.31 12.81 -7.11
C THR A 220 -17.45 12.30 -7.99
N PRO A 221 -17.79 11.00 -7.94
CA PRO A 221 -18.99 10.46 -8.60
C PRO A 221 -20.29 10.74 -7.83
N ASN A 222 -20.20 11.23 -6.58
CA ASN A 222 -21.36 11.45 -5.72
C ASN A 222 -21.25 12.74 -4.91
N TRP A 223 -22.40 13.21 -4.42
CA TRP A 223 -22.44 14.27 -3.42
C TRP A 223 -22.04 13.69 -2.06
N SER A 224 -20.82 13.99 -1.61
CA SER A 224 -20.21 13.47 -0.39
C SER A 224 -20.17 14.50 0.73
N GLU A 225 -19.91 14.08 1.96
CA GLU A 225 -19.71 14.97 3.11
C GLU A 225 -18.62 16.02 2.85
N THR A 226 -17.57 15.65 2.13
CA THR A 226 -16.49 16.58 1.74
C THR A 226 -16.92 17.55 0.64
N SER A 227 -17.73 17.12 -0.33
CA SER A 227 -18.12 17.99 -1.46
C SER A 227 -19.05 19.13 -1.05
N TRP A 228 -19.69 19.04 0.12
CA TRP A 228 -20.49 20.14 0.69
C TRP A 228 -19.67 21.41 0.96
N PHE A 229 -18.35 21.30 1.07
CA PHE A 229 -17.44 22.41 1.39
C PHE A 229 -16.54 22.81 0.22
N ALA A 230 -16.81 22.30 -0.99
CA ALA A 230 -16.01 22.60 -2.18
C ALA A 230 -16.55 23.81 -2.94
N ASP A 231 -15.66 24.59 -3.55
CA ASP A 231 -16.01 25.64 -4.52
C ASP A 231 -16.53 25.03 -5.82
N TYR A 232 -15.93 23.91 -6.23
CA TYR A 232 -16.32 23.16 -7.42
C TYR A 232 -16.55 21.69 -7.10
N VAL A 233 -17.70 21.16 -7.49
CA VAL A 233 -17.96 19.72 -7.52
C VAL A 233 -17.90 19.26 -8.97
N LEU A 234 -16.85 18.50 -9.30
CA LEU A 234 -16.57 18.04 -10.65
C LEU A 234 -16.98 16.56 -10.79
N PRO A 235 -17.98 16.23 -11.62
CA PRO A 235 -18.56 14.89 -11.69
C PRO A 235 -17.62 13.92 -12.41
N MET A 236 -17.15 12.91 -11.68
CA MET A 236 -16.25 11.86 -12.18
C MET A 236 -17.01 10.55 -12.41
N GLY A 237 -16.67 9.84 -13.48
CA GLY A 237 -17.30 8.57 -13.85
C GLY A 237 -17.01 7.43 -12.89
N LEU A 238 -18.01 6.56 -12.71
CA LEU A 238 -17.87 5.28 -12.01
C LEU A 238 -17.03 4.29 -12.84
N GLY A 239 -16.72 3.13 -12.25
CA GLY A 239 -15.98 2.07 -12.93
C GLY A 239 -16.44 1.77 -14.36
N PRO A 240 -17.76 1.59 -14.63
CA PRO A 240 -18.28 1.32 -15.98
C PRO A 240 -18.20 2.49 -16.98
N GLU A 241 -17.75 3.67 -16.58
CA GLU A 241 -17.81 4.94 -17.33
C GLU A 241 -16.43 5.50 -17.68
N ARG A 242 -15.36 4.74 -17.36
CA ARG A 242 -13.98 5.16 -17.59
C ARG A 242 -13.07 4.01 -17.99
N HIS A 243 -11.96 4.37 -18.61
CA HIS A 243 -10.83 3.48 -18.78
C HIS A 243 -10.03 3.37 -17.48
N ASP A 244 -9.40 2.21 -17.28
CA ASP A 244 -8.48 2.00 -16.15
C ASP A 244 -7.56 0.81 -16.43
N THR A 245 -6.37 0.82 -15.84
CA THR A 245 -5.53 -0.38 -15.75
C THR A 245 -5.45 -0.85 -14.31
N MET A 246 -5.43 -2.16 -14.11
CA MET A 246 -5.50 -2.75 -12.78
C MET A 246 -4.51 -3.90 -12.64
N SER A 247 -3.74 -3.92 -11.56
CA SER A 247 -2.86 -5.02 -11.18
C SER A 247 -2.88 -5.17 -9.67
N PHE A 248 -3.10 -6.39 -9.19
CA PHE A 248 -3.18 -6.71 -7.76
C PHE A 248 -2.51 -8.04 -7.46
N GLU A 249 -2.06 -8.19 -6.23
CA GLU A 249 -1.34 -9.35 -5.69
C GLU A 249 -2.30 -10.51 -5.36
N THR A 250 -3.13 -10.92 -6.33
CA THR A 250 -4.21 -11.91 -6.13
C THR A 250 -3.74 -13.36 -6.22
N HIS A 251 -2.63 -13.61 -6.90
CA HIS A 251 -2.03 -14.94 -7.09
C HIS A 251 -0.54 -14.80 -7.42
N ALA A 252 0.16 -15.93 -7.55
CA ALA A 252 1.59 -15.99 -7.85
C ALA A 252 1.88 -15.67 -9.32
N SER A 253 1.57 -14.44 -9.74
CA SER A 253 1.80 -13.94 -11.09
C SER A 253 1.77 -12.41 -11.10
N LYS A 254 2.50 -11.82 -12.04
CA LYS A 254 2.34 -10.42 -12.46
C LYS A 254 1.39 -10.39 -13.64
N TRP A 255 0.34 -9.59 -13.52
CA TRP A 255 -0.67 -9.45 -14.55
C TRP A 255 -1.18 -8.02 -14.62
N LEU A 256 -1.79 -7.67 -15.74
CA LEU A 256 -2.43 -6.39 -15.99
C LEU A 256 -3.83 -6.61 -16.56
N ALA A 257 -4.84 -5.96 -15.97
CA ALA A 257 -6.17 -5.84 -16.54
C ALA A 257 -6.41 -4.46 -17.14
N TYR A 258 -7.33 -4.41 -18.09
CA TYR A 258 -7.80 -3.20 -18.75
C TYR A 258 -9.32 -3.13 -18.67
N ARG A 259 -9.81 -2.02 -18.12
CA ARG A 259 -11.23 -1.68 -18.07
C ARG A 259 -11.57 -0.72 -19.21
N GLN A 260 -12.76 -0.90 -19.79
CA GLN A 260 -13.32 0.00 -20.80
C GLN A 260 -14.67 0.57 -20.34
N PRO A 261 -15.02 1.80 -20.74
CA PRO A 261 -16.33 2.39 -20.53
C PRO A 261 -17.40 1.61 -21.31
N VAL A 262 -18.33 0.98 -20.59
CA VAL A 262 -19.28 0.00 -21.13
C VAL A 262 -20.21 0.64 -22.16
N GLN A 263 -20.77 1.82 -21.84
CA GLN A 263 -21.69 2.52 -22.73
C GLN A 263 -21.00 3.01 -24.01
N ARG A 264 -19.80 3.60 -23.89
CA ARG A 264 -18.95 4.00 -25.03
C ARG A 264 -18.70 2.83 -25.98
N VAL A 265 -18.25 1.69 -25.45
CA VAL A 265 -17.98 0.48 -26.25
C VAL A 265 -19.24 -0.03 -26.92
N ALA A 266 -20.38 -0.07 -26.21
CA ALA A 266 -21.66 -0.50 -26.78
C ALA A 266 -22.12 0.41 -27.92
N MET A 267 -22.03 1.73 -27.75
CA MET A 267 -22.37 2.71 -28.80
C MET A 267 -21.44 2.60 -30.01
N ASN A 268 -20.13 2.40 -29.78
CA ASN A 268 -19.17 2.18 -30.86
C ASN A 268 -19.47 0.92 -31.67
N ARG A 269 -19.87 -0.17 -31.00
CA ARG A 269 -20.31 -1.41 -31.69
C ARG A 269 -21.62 -1.23 -32.47
N GLN A 270 -22.44 -0.24 -32.12
CA GLN A 270 -23.64 0.13 -32.87
C GLN A 270 -23.36 1.11 -34.01
N GLY A 271 -22.09 1.40 -34.31
CA GLY A 271 -21.68 2.26 -35.42
C GLY A 271 -21.64 3.76 -35.10
N LYS A 272 -21.86 4.17 -33.84
CA LYS A 272 -21.57 5.54 -33.40
C LYS A 272 -20.06 5.70 -33.27
N LYS A 273 -19.52 6.88 -33.55
CA LYS A 273 -18.09 7.16 -33.36
C LYS A 273 -17.91 8.06 -32.14
N ILE A 274 -17.72 7.44 -30.98
CA ILE A 274 -17.53 8.13 -29.71
C ILE A 274 -16.04 8.23 -29.39
N THR A 275 -15.54 9.46 -29.30
CA THR A 275 -14.11 9.73 -29.01
C THR A 275 -13.86 10.30 -27.63
N ASP A 276 -14.89 10.89 -27.01
CA ASP A 276 -14.86 11.47 -25.66
C ASP A 276 -15.89 10.73 -24.78
N THR A 277 -15.52 10.34 -23.56
CA THR A 277 -16.42 9.57 -22.71
C THR A 277 -17.68 10.32 -22.32
N ARG A 278 -17.65 11.66 -22.28
CA ARG A 278 -18.81 12.52 -21.96
C ARG A 278 -19.94 12.39 -22.96
N GLU A 279 -19.66 12.00 -24.20
CA GLU A 279 -20.69 11.75 -25.21
C GLU A 279 -21.52 10.48 -24.92
N SER A 280 -21.00 9.60 -24.04
CA SER A 280 -21.63 8.32 -23.69
C SER A 280 -21.97 8.18 -22.21
N ASN A 281 -21.32 8.94 -21.33
CA ASN A 281 -21.59 8.92 -19.90
C ASN A 281 -22.90 9.67 -19.59
N PRO A 282 -23.63 9.30 -18.52
CA PRO A 282 -24.86 9.98 -18.16
C PRO A 282 -24.59 11.40 -17.64
N GLY A 283 -25.03 12.42 -18.37
CA GLY A 283 -24.82 13.83 -18.02
C GLY A 283 -23.44 14.34 -18.47
N GLU A 284 -22.92 15.39 -17.82
CA GLU A 284 -21.59 15.95 -18.13
C GLU A 284 -20.48 15.31 -17.29
N VAL A 285 -20.45 13.97 -17.27
CA VAL A 285 -19.55 13.18 -16.42
C VAL A 285 -18.24 12.87 -17.13
N TRP A 286 -17.13 13.28 -16.52
CA TRP A 286 -15.78 13.06 -17.03
C TRP A 286 -15.25 11.67 -16.66
N GLU A 287 -14.50 11.05 -17.56
CA GLU A 287 -13.40 10.20 -17.09
C GLU A 287 -12.20 11.06 -16.70
N GLU A 288 -11.49 10.63 -15.67
CA GLU A 288 -10.49 11.46 -15.01
C GLU A 288 -9.29 11.79 -15.90
N ASP A 289 -8.80 10.83 -16.67
CA ASP A 289 -7.65 11.06 -17.56
C ASP A 289 -8.00 12.11 -18.63
N GLU A 290 -9.20 12.02 -19.24
CA GLU A 290 -9.68 13.04 -20.18
C GLU A 290 -9.80 14.41 -19.51
N PHE A 291 -10.26 14.48 -18.25
CA PHE A 291 -10.31 15.74 -17.49
C PHE A 291 -8.92 16.35 -17.30
N TRP A 292 -7.93 15.59 -16.84
CA TRP A 292 -6.57 16.11 -16.61
C TRP A 292 -5.88 16.50 -17.91
N ILE A 293 -6.06 15.73 -18.97
CA ILE A 293 -5.57 16.06 -20.32
C ILE A 293 -6.17 17.40 -20.79
N GLU A 294 -7.48 17.59 -20.64
CA GLU A 294 -8.19 18.81 -21.03
C GLU A 294 -7.81 20.03 -20.18
N LEU A 295 -7.67 19.85 -18.87
CA LEU A 295 -7.28 20.93 -17.95
C LEU A 295 -5.83 21.38 -18.20
N SER A 296 -4.92 20.44 -18.41
CA SER A 296 -3.49 20.74 -18.62
C SER A 296 -3.26 21.60 -19.87
N TRP A 297 -4.01 21.35 -20.94
CA TRP A 297 -3.97 22.17 -22.15
C TRP A 297 -4.60 23.55 -22.01
N ARG A 298 -5.51 23.75 -21.03
CA ARG A 298 -6.06 25.07 -20.72
C ARG A 298 -5.13 25.88 -19.82
N ILE A 299 -4.41 25.21 -18.93
CA ILE A 299 -3.41 25.84 -18.05
C ILE A 299 -2.21 26.33 -18.88
N ASP A 300 -1.75 25.52 -19.83
CA ASP A 300 -0.54 25.78 -20.61
C ASP A 300 -0.79 25.72 -22.13
N PRO A 301 -1.64 26.61 -22.69
CA PRO A 301 -2.09 26.52 -24.08
C PRO A 301 -0.97 26.68 -25.10
N ASP A 302 0.07 27.46 -24.77
CA ASP A 302 1.24 27.71 -25.62
C ASP A 302 2.46 26.84 -25.26
N GLY A 303 2.38 26.06 -24.17
CA GLY A 303 3.47 25.18 -23.73
C GLY A 303 4.58 25.89 -22.95
N SER A 304 4.45 27.20 -22.68
CA SER A 304 5.48 28.00 -22.00
C SER A 304 5.76 27.56 -20.56
N MET A 305 4.79 26.93 -19.89
CA MET A 305 4.97 26.37 -18.54
C MET A 305 5.61 24.97 -18.56
N GLY A 306 5.72 24.35 -19.73
CA GLY A 306 6.27 23.00 -19.91
C GLY A 306 5.39 21.88 -19.37
N ILE A 307 4.12 22.16 -19.06
CA ILE A 307 3.12 21.16 -18.64
C ILE A 307 2.60 20.44 -19.88
N ARG A 308 2.27 21.20 -20.94
CA ARG A 308 1.59 20.71 -22.14
C ARG A 308 2.28 19.50 -22.78
N LYS A 309 3.61 19.51 -22.85
CA LYS A 309 4.43 18.43 -23.45
C LYS A 309 4.20 17.05 -22.83
N HIS A 310 3.69 16.98 -21.59
CA HIS A 310 3.37 15.73 -20.90
C HIS A 310 2.00 15.15 -21.29
N PHE A 311 1.22 15.90 -22.08
CA PHE A 311 -0.13 15.56 -22.55
C PHE A 311 -0.25 15.72 -24.08
N GLU A 312 0.87 15.69 -24.80
CA GLU A 312 0.89 15.69 -26.27
C GLU A 312 0.79 14.27 -26.82
N SER A 313 0.17 14.10 -27.99
CA SER A 313 0.04 12.79 -28.61
C SER A 313 1.43 12.28 -29.03
N PRO A 314 1.81 11.05 -28.66
CA PRO A 314 3.04 10.43 -29.15
C PRO A 314 2.93 9.96 -30.61
N TYR A 315 1.76 10.14 -31.24
CA TYR A 315 1.48 9.70 -32.62
C TYR A 315 1.19 10.86 -33.57
N VAL A 316 0.78 12.02 -33.05
CA VAL A 316 0.41 13.18 -33.86
C VAL A 316 1.00 14.46 -33.26
N ASP A 317 2.06 14.96 -33.90
CA ASP A 317 2.80 16.12 -33.45
C ASP A 317 1.90 17.35 -33.20
N GLY A 318 2.10 17.99 -32.04
CA GLY A 318 1.40 19.20 -31.65
C GLY A 318 -0.10 19.02 -31.35
N LYS A 319 -0.59 17.79 -31.25
CA LYS A 319 -1.96 17.48 -30.82
C LYS A 319 -1.99 17.00 -29.38
N LYS A 320 -3.16 17.16 -28.76
CA LYS A 320 -3.50 16.62 -27.44
C LYS A 320 -3.59 15.10 -27.53
N ILE A 321 -3.01 14.40 -26.57
CA ILE A 321 -3.16 12.94 -26.47
C ILE A 321 -4.64 12.60 -26.20
N THR A 322 -5.16 11.61 -26.91
CA THR A 322 -6.47 11.03 -26.59
C THR A 322 -6.31 9.88 -25.61
N ILE A 323 -7.37 9.54 -24.87
CA ILE A 323 -7.33 8.39 -23.96
C ILE A 323 -7.00 7.08 -24.69
N GLU A 324 -7.46 6.93 -25.93
CA GLU A 324 -7.16 5.78 -26.77
C GLU A 324 -5.67 5.72 -27.11
N GLU A 325 -5.05 6.84 -27.48
CA GLU A 325 -3.61 6.92 -27.71
C GLU A 325 -2.79 6.66 -26.44
N PHE A 326 -3.26 7.13 -25.29
CA PHE A 326 -2.62 6.87 -24.00
C PHE A 326 -2.52 5.36 -23.71
N PHE A 327 -3.64 4.64 -23.80
CA PHE A 327 -3.64 3.19 -23.57
C PHE A 327 -2.99 2.42 -24.71
N ARG A 328 -3.15 2.86 -25.96
CA ARG A 328 -2.44 2.28 -27.10
C ARG A 328 -0.93 2.31 -26.89
N TRP A 329 -0.38 3.46 -26.53
CA TRP A 329 1.06 3.60 -26.28
C TRP A 329 1.49 2.74 -25.10
N THR A 330 0.73 2.76 -24.03
CA THR A 330 0.99 1.98 -22.81
C THR A 330 1.07 0.49 -23.12
N PHE A 331 0.16 -0.05 -23.94
CA PHE A 331 0.16 -1.47 -24.31
C PHE A 331 1.19 -1.83 -25.37
N GLU A 332 1.53 -0.90 -26.27
CA GLU A 332 2.59 -1.10 -27.28
C GLU A 332 4.00 -1.07 -26.66
N ASN A 333 4.22 -0.28 -25.60
CA ASN A 333 5.57 0.06 -25.11
C ASN A 333 5.80 -0.22 -23.62
N GLY A 334 4.73 -0.34 -22.83
CA GLY A 334 4.79 -0.38 -21.36
C GLY A 334 4.45 -1.74 -20.75
N VAL A 335 4.10 -2.75 -21.56
CA VAL A 335 3.74 -4.10 -21.11
C VAL A 335 4.59 -5.16 -21.83
N PRO A 336 5.60 -5.75 -21.17
CA PRO A 336 6.45 -6.78 -21.79
C PRO A 336 5.63 -8.00 -22.25
N GLY A 337 5.94 -8.52 -23.44
CA GLY A 337 5.32 -9.73 -23.99
C GLY A 337 3.94 -9.52 -24.63
N LEU A 338 3.24 -8.44 -24.30
CA LEU A 338 1.91 -8.14 -24.86
C LEU A 338 1.96 -7.86 -26.37
N PRO A 339 2.91 -7.07 -26.92
CA PRO A 339 3.00 -6.85 -28.36
C PRO A 339 3.22 -8.13 -29.18
N GLU A 340 4.08 -9.01 -28.69
CA GLU A 340 4.34 -10.31 -29.30
C GLU A 340 3.08 -11.17 -29.26
N LYS A 341 2.41 -11.23 -28.11
CA LYS A 341 1.20 -12.03 -27.94
C LYS A 341 0.04 -11.55 -28.81
N ALA A 342 -0.16 -10.23 -28.91
CA ALA A 342 -1.17 -9.66 -29.77
C ALA A 342 -0.93 -10.01 -31.25
N LYS A 343 0.34 -9.95 -31.68
CA LYS A 343 0.75 -10.28 -33.05
C LYS A 343 0.48 -11.75 -33.42
N GLU A 344 0.67 -12.70 -32.51
CA GLU A 344 0.34 -14.12 -32.73
C GLU A 344 -1.12 -14.34 -33.12
N GLU A 345 -2.02 -13.46 -32.64
CA GLU A 345 -3.45 -13.50 -32.95
C GLU A 345 -3.87 -12.51 -34.06
N GLY A 346 -2.91 -11.83 -34.69
CA GLY A 346 -3.19 -10.82 -35.70
C GLY A 346 -3.88 -9.56 -35.14
N LEU A 347 -3.69 -9.26 -33.85
CA LEU A 347 -4.25 -8.10 -33.16
C LEU A 347 -3.16 -7.06 -32.86
N LYS A 348 -3.55 -5.80 -32.72
CA LYS A 348 -2.74 -4.78 -32.04
C LYS A 348 -2.85 -4.95 -30.51
N PRO A 349 -1.87 -4.46 -29.73
CA PRO A 349 -1.88 -4.58 -28.26
C PRO A 349 -3.15 -4.04 -27.61
N LEU A 350 -3.63 -2.87 -28.04
CA LEU A 350 -4.89 -2.32 -27.55
C LEU A 350 -6.08 -3.22 -27.89
N GLU A 351 -6.17 -3.74 -29.12
CA GLU A 351 -7.25 -4.64 -29.55
C GLU A 351 -7.25 -5.95 -28.75
N TYR A 352 -6.06 -6.48 -28.44
CA TYR A 352 -5.90 -7.64 -27.55
C TYR A 352 -6.49 -7.35 -26.17
N MET A 353 -6.09 -6.24 -25.54
CA MET A 353 -6.59 -5.86 -24.22
C MET A 353 -8.09 -5.54 -24.24
N GLN A 354 -8.62 -4.96 -25.32
CA GLN A 354 -10.06 -4.71 -25.48
C GLN A 354 -10.87 -6.01 -25.64
N LYS A 355 -10.28 -7.04 -26.22
CA LYS A 355 -10.90 -8.36 -26.43
C LYS A 355 -10.86 -9.23 -25.17
N TYR A 356 -9.72 -9.32 -24.50
CA TYR A 356 -9.49 -10.24 -23.39
C TYR A 356 -9.62 -9.62 -22.01
N GLY A 357 -9.39 -8.30 -21.88
CA GLY A 357 -9.50 -7.57 -20.62
C GLY A 357 -8.36 -7.80 -19.63
N SER A 358 -7.49 -8.80 -19.83
CA SER A 358 -6.31 -9.03 -18.98
C SER A 358 -5.19 -9.74 -19.73
N PHE A 359 -3.97 -9.55 -19.25
CA PHE A 359 -2.76 -10.20 -19.76
C PHE A 359 -1.84 -10.58 -18.59
N GLU A 360 -1.33 -11.82 -18.62
CA GLU A 360 -0.32 -12.30 -17.69
C GLU A 360 1.07 -11.90 -18.21
N VAL A 361 1.81 -11.12 -17.41
CA VAL A 361 3.13 -10.59 -17.76
C VAL A 361 4.24 -11.56 -17.35
N GLU A 362 4.14 -12.15 -16.17
CA GLU A 362 5.17 -13.05 -15.63
C GLU A 362 4.54 -14.01 -14.61
N ALA A 363 4.58 -15.31 -14.88
CA ALA A 363 4.02 -16.33 -14.00
C ALA A 363 5.02 -16.80 -12.93
N MET A 364 4.50 -17.25 -11.79
CA MET A 364 5.19 -18.07 -10.77
C MET A 364 6.50 -17.48 -10.21
N PRO A 365 6.50 -16.28 -9.60
CA PRO A 365 7.69 -15.63 -9.08
C PRO A 365 8.12 -16.19 -7.71
N TYR A 366 8.18 -17.52 -7.54
CA TYR A 366 8.69 -18.16 -6.32
C TYR A 366 10.22 -18.15 -6.29
N GLY A 367 10.79 -18.13 -5.09
CA GLY A 367 12.24 -18.30 -4.92
C GLY A 367 13.10 -17.16 -5.47
N LEU A 368 12.54 -16.02 -5.89
CA LEU A 368 13.33 -14.91 -6.48
C LEU A 368 14.43 -14.38 -5.55
N HIS A 369 14.29 -14.55 -4.24
CA HIS A 369 15.30 -14.20 -3.25
C HIS A 369 16.58 -15.05 -3.40
N GLU A 370 16.48 -16.30 -3.87
CA GLU A 370 17.64 -17.17 -4.13
C GLU A 370 18.55 -16.61 -5.25
N GLU A 371 17.98 -15.89 -6.21
CA GLU A 371 18.73 -15.28 -7.32
C GLU A 371 19.20 -13.85 -7.03
N LYS A 372 18.32 -13.04 -6.42
CA LYS A 372 18.48 -11.57 -6.34
C LYS A 372 18.63 -11.04 -4.91
N GLY A 373 18.45 -11.90 -3.91
CA GLY A 373 18.22 -11.48 -2.53
C GLY A 373 16.91 -10.73 -2.33
N PHE A 374 16.65 -10.30 -1.11
CA PHE A 374 15.53 -9.42 -0.80
C PHE A 374 15.85 -7.96 -1.16
N PRO A 375 14.84 -7.13 -1.48
CA PRO A 375 15.02 -5.71 -1.81
C PRO A 375 15.25 -4.85 -0.54
N THR A 376 16.23 -5.26 0.26
CA THR A 376 16.63 -4.65 1.53
C THR A 376 18.11 -4.24 1.47
N PRO A 377 18.57 -3.35 2.36
CA PRO A 377 19.99 -3.00 2.46
C PRO A 377 20.92 -4.22 2.58
N SER A 378 20.58 -5.20 3.43
CA SER A 378 21.39 -6.40 3.65
C SER A 378 21.23 -7.49 2.57
N LYS A 379 20.29 -7.32 1.63
CA LYS A 379 19.79 -8.38 0.73
C LYS A 379 19.18 -9.59 1.44
N LYS A 380 19.00 -9.52 2.75
CA LYS A 380 18.35 -10.49 3.63
C LYS A 380 17.10 -9.86 4.26
N LEU A 381 16.30 -10.65 4.97
CA LEU A 381 15.16 -10.16 5.74
C LEU A 381 15.69 -9.45 7.00
N GLU A 382 15.28 -8.19 7.16
CA GLU A 382 15.74 -7.32 8.26
C GLU A 382 14.98 -7.66 9.56
N PHE A 383 15.42 -8.72 10.25
CA PHE A 383 14.99 -9.00 11.62
C PHE A 383 15.39 -7.86 12.56
N TYR A 384 16.63 -7.40 12.42
CA TYR A 384 17.16 -6.23 13.11
C TYR A 384 17.16 -5.03 12.17
N SER A 385 16.73 -3.87 12.66
CA SER A 385 16.75 -2.62 11.90
C SER A 385 17.70 -1.61 12.53
N SER A 386 18.88 -1.46 11.94
CA SER A 386 19.80 -0.35 12.24
C SER A 386 19.16 1.00 11.96
N THR A 387 18.34 1.11 10.90
CA THR A 387 17.62 2.34 10.58
C THR A 387 16.71 2.80 11.72
N LEU A 388 15.93 1.91 12.34
CA LEU A 388 15.09 2.31 13.48
C LEU A 388 15.93 2.84 14.66
N LYS A 389 17.07 2.19 14.94
CA LYS A 389 17.98 2.61 16.01
C LYS A 389 18.58 3.99 15.74
N GLU A 390 19.10 4.20 14.54
CA GLU A 390 19.74 5.45 14.10
C GLU A 390 18.77 6.63 14.14
N TRP A 391 17.48 6.38 13.90
CA TRP A 391 16.43 7.38 13.97
C TRP A 391 15.78 7.53 15.35
N GLY A 392 16.34 6.88 16.38
CA GLY A 392 15.96 7.12 17.78
C GLY A 392 14.92 6.17 18.37
N TRP A 393 14.70 5.01 17.76
CA TRP A 393 13.77 3.98 18.25
C TRP A 393 14.44 2.63 18.53
N PRO A 394 15.43 2.59 19.45
CA PRO A 394 16.16 1.37 19.80
C PRO A 394 15.26 0.25 20.35
N GLU A 395 14.14 0.58 20.99
CA GLU A 395 13.19 -0.38 21.55
C GLU A 395 12.43 -1.18 20.49
N TYR A 396 12.39 -0.71 19.24
CA TYR A 396 11.67 -1.35 18.15
C TYR A 396 12.61 -1.98 17.11
N VAL A 397 13.91 -2.15 17.39
CA VAL A 397 14.86 -2.65 16.37
C VAL A 397 14.56 -4.08 15.92
N VAL A 398 13.93 -4.89 16.77
CA VAL A 398 13.42 -6.23 16.46
C VAL A 398 11.89 -6.30 16.62
N PRO A 399 11.20 -7.31 16.06
CA PRO A 399 9.78 -7.53 16.32
C PRO A 399 9.48 -7.57 17.83
N THR A 400 8.60 -6.68 18.30
CA THR A 400 8.30 -6.50 19.72
C THR A 400 6.85 -6.09 19.92
N TYR A 401 6.41 -6.01 21.18
CA TYR A 401 5.08 -5.59 21.57
C TYR A 401 5.12 -4.22 22.27
N GLY A 402 4.30 -3.30 21.75
CA GLY A 402 3.94 -2.07 22.43
C GLY A 402 2.46 -2.10 22.74
N ARG A 403 2.08 -1.84 24.00
CA ARG A 403 0.67 -1.82 24.40
C ARG A 403 -0.07 -0.67 23.70
N SER A 404 -1.19 -0.96 23.06
CA SER A 404 -1.97 0.04 22.33
C SER A 404 -2.81 0.94 23.26
N HIS A 405 -3.20 2.13 22.77
CA HIS A 405 -4.14 3.00 23.47
C HIS A 405 -5.55 2.42 23.56
N VAL A 406 -5.88 1.43 22.71
CA VAL A 406 -7.15 0.70 22.74
C VAL A 406 -7.10 -0.57 23.62
N HIS A 407 -5.97 -0.82 24.28
CA HIS A 407 -5.84 -1.93 25.23
C HIS A 407 -6.82 -1.74 26.39
N ARG A 408 -7.44 -2.82 26.90
CA ARG A 408 -8.53 -2.66 27.88
C ARG A 408 -8.12 -2.08 29.24
N VAL A 409 -6.84 -2.10 29.60
CA VAL A 409 -6.36 -1.32 30.78
C VAL A 409 -6.48 0.19 30.59
N SER A 410 -6.54 0.65 29.34
CA SER A 410 -6.70 2.06 28.96
C SER A 410 -8.18 2.41 28.71
N VAL A 411 -9.02 1.42 28.44
CA VAL A 411 -10.47 1.60 28.25
C VAL A 411 -11.15 1.65 29.61
N GLN A 412 -11.74 2.80 29.93
CA GLN A 412 -12.48 3.01 31.18
C GLN A 412 -13.85 2.32 31.13
N GLU A 413 -13.87 0.98 31.21
CA GLU A 413 -15.09 0.16 31.16
C GLU A 413 -16.10 0.59 32.23
N GLU A 414 -15.61 1.00 33.41
CA GLU A 414 -16.42 1.51 34.51
C GLU A 414 -17.17 2.82 34.20
N LYS A 415 -16.76 3.54 33.15
CA LYS A 415 -17.44 4.74 32.65
C LYS A 415 -18.21 4.49 31.35
N ASN A 416 -18.58 3.24 31.06
CA ASN A 416 -19.16 2.83 29.78
C ASN A 416 -18.25 3.16 28.58
N GLY A 417 -16.94 3.12 28.79
CA GLY A 417 -15.96 3.25 27.71
C GLY A 417 -15.94 1.99 26.85
N PHE A 418 -16.03 2.17 25.53
CA PHE A 418 -15.90 1.07 24.58
C PHE A 418 -14.94 1.47 23.46
N CYS A 419 -14.11 0.52 23.02
CA CYS A 419 -13.35 0.70 21.80
C CYS A 419 -14.32 0.59 20.62
N LEU A 420 -14.49 1.67 19.86
CA LEU A 420 -15.16 1.59 18.57
C LEU A 420 -14.22 0.88 17.59
N VAL A 421 -14.73 -0.13 16.89
CA VAL A 421 -13.98 -0.73 15.79
C VAL A 421 -13.96 0.31 14.66
N PRO A 422 -12.78 0.80 14.23
CA PRO A 422 -12.75 1.74 13.12
C PRO A 422 -13.29 1.03 11.89
N THR A 423 -14.34 1.57 11.27
CA THR A 423 -14.85 1.11 9.97
C THR A 423 -13.95 1.61 8.83
N PHE A 424 -12.63 1.47 9.00
CA PHE A 424 -11.66 1.79 7.97
C PHE A 424 -11.78 0.68 6.90
N ARG A 425 -12.50 0.99 5.81
CA ARG A 425 -12.55 0.14 4.60
C ARG A 425 -11.43 0.54 3.65
#